data_AF-A0A1F5QCU7-F1
#
_entry.id   AF-A0A1F5QCU7-F1
#
_cell.length_a   1.000
_cell.length_b   1.000
_cell.length_c   1.000
_cell.angle_alpha   90.00
_cell.angle_beta   90.00
_cell.angle_gamma   90.00
#
_symmetry.space_group_name_H-M   'P 1'
#
loop_
_entity.id
_entity.type
_entity.pdbx_description
1 polymer ?
#
loop_
_entity_poly.entity_id
_entity_poly.type
_entity_poly.pdbx_seq_one_letter_code
_entity_poly.pdbx_strand_id
1 'polypeptide(L)'
;MNRRILLIILTAAVVVVAIFSLAIYGFGVNNKITATFNDIFPFLPAALVNGRVVFLDEVDDRLWLHEQAVMHQSLIMSATGNQQQILEALIRQEIISDLLEKRNIGILSAELEEYYTHLKSNFTGDVGKEIVEVFHISEERFKVLIVRPDLQEKILKLEINSQASGDKGYERARKIKTLLNEGMSFVEAARFYSEDESSKYNGGDLGFFTRTEVNPWLKRAFDLTASSTSDVIVSPDGYHILMVTNKDEAGEEKIQLQHIFIRGPDFEEYLERQQKSYRIYTFVK
;
A
#
# COMPACT_ATOMS: atom_id res chain seq x y z
N MET A 1 7.41 -46.13 -3.93
CA MET A 1 7.49 -45.86 -2.47
C MET A 1 6.28 -46.50 -1.79
N ASN A 2 6.48 -47.31 -0.75
CA ASN A 2 5.42 -48.11 -0.13
C ASN A 2 4.41 -47.21 0.62
N ARG A 3 3.09 -47.37 0.40
CA ARG A 3 2.05 -46.55 1.06
C ARG A 3 2.17 -46.52 2.59
N ARG A 4 2.64 -47.62 3.19
CA ARG A 4 2.89 -47.71 4.64
C ARG A 4 4.06 -46.83 5.10
N ILE A 5 5.12 -46.74 4.30
CA ILE A 5 6.29 -45.88 4.61
C ILE A 5 5.89 -44.41 4.48
N LEU A 6 5.11 -44.05 3.46
CA LEU A 6 4.59 -42.69 3.30
C LEU A 6 3.68 -42.28 4.48
N LEU A 7 2.79 -43.16 4.94
CA LEU A 7 1.95 -42.93 6.11
C LEU A 7 2.77 -42.72 7.39
N ILE A 8 3.82 -43.53 7.62
CA ILE A 8 4.68 -43.39 8.79
C ILE A 8 5.42 -42.05 8.78
N ILE A 9 5.96 -41.64 7.62
CA ILE A 9 6.65 -40.35 7.47
C ILE A 9 5.68 -39.19 7.70
N LEU A 10 4.47 -39.25 7.13
CA LEU A 10 3.44 -38.21 7.34
C LEU A 10 3.03 -38.10 8.80
N THR A 11 2.83 -39.23 9.48
CA THR A 11 2.43 -39.25 10.89
C THR A 11 3.56 -38.70 11.78
N ALA A 12 4.82 -39.05 11.49
CA ALA A 12 5.98 -38.53 12.20
C ALA A 12 6.14 -37.01 11.99
N ALA A 13 5.94 -36.51 10.77
CA ALA A 13 5.97 -35.08 10.47
C ALA A 13 4.88 -34.33 11.24
N VAL A 14 3.64 -34.85 11.28
CA VAL A 14 2.54 -34.25 12.06
C VAL A 14 2.86 -34.19 13.55
N VAL A 15 3.42 -35.26 14.12
CA VAL A 15 3.81 -35.29 15.55
C VAL A 15 4.93 -34.29 15.85
N VAL A 16 5.92 -34.19 14.97
CA VAL A 16 7.01 -33.20 15.09
C VAL A 16 6.46 -31.77 15.02
N VAL A 17 5.61 -31.47 14.04
CA VAL A 17 4.94 -30.15 13.94
C VAL A 17 4.11 -29.86 15.18
N ALA A 18 3.38 -30.84 15.73
CA ALA A 18 2.58 -30.65 16.94
C ALA A 18 3.44 -30.37 18.19
N ILE A 19 4.56 -31.07 18.36
CA ILE A 19 5.49 -30.88 19.49
C ILE A 19 6.13 -29.50 19.43
N PHE A 20 6.61 -29.09 18.25
CA PHE A 20 7.23 -27.78 18.07
C PHE A 20 6.22 -26.64 18.11
N SER A 21 5.01 -26.81 17.58
CA SER A 21 3.91 -25.87 17.78
C SER A 21 3.61 -25.68 19.26
N LEU A 22 3.58 -26.77 20.05
CA LEU A 22 3.41 -26.69 21.49
C LEU A 22 4.59 -25.99 22.18
N ALA A 23 5.82 -26.19 21.73
CA ALA A 23 7.00 -25.51 22.26
C ALA A 23 6.98 -24.00 21.97
N ILE A 24 6.64 -23.61 20.75
CA ILE A 24 6.61 -22.21 20.30
C ILE A 24 5.42 -21.48 20.95
N TYR A 25 4.20 -22.00 20.82
CA TYR A 25 2.99 -21.32 21.29
C TYR A 25 2.69 -21.56 22.79
N GLY A 26 3.02 -22.74 23.31
CA GLY A 26 2.71 -23.13 24.69
C GLY A 26 3.77 -22.68 25.71
N PHE A 27 5.04 -22.63 25.31
CA PHE A 27 6.16 -22.29 26.20
C PHE A 27 6.90 -21.00 25.79
N GLY A 28 6.49 -20.35 24.69
CA GLY A 28 7.06 -19.06 24.27
C GLY A 28 8.53 -19.16 23.84
N VAL A 29 8.96 -20.31 23.32
CA VAL A 29 10.34 -20.48 22.85
C VAL A 29 10.53 -19.70 21.54
N ASN A 30 11.34 -18.64 21.56
CA ASN A 30 11.60 -17.73 20.43
C ASN A 30 13.12 -17.56 20.14
N ASN A 31 13.87 -18.66 20.19
CA ASN A 31 15.34 -18.69 20.04
C ASN A 31 15.78 -19.38 18.73
N LYS A 32 17.08 -19.67 18.56
CA LYS A 32 17.65 -20.45 17.42
C LYS A 32 16.90 -21.74 17.06
N ILE A 33 16.25 -22.38 18.02
CA ILE A 33 15.43 -23.59 17.81
C ILE A 33 14.18 -23.26 16.97
N THR A 34 13.55 -22.12 17.21
CA THR A 34 12.39 -21.62 16.46
C THR A 34 12.77 -21.30 15.04
N ALA A 35 13.90 -20.58 14.84
CA ALA A 35 14.43 -20.29 13.50
C ALA A 35 14.75 -21.59 12.72
N THR A 36 15.49 -22.51 13.33
CA THR A 36 15.86 -23.80 12.69
C THR A 36 14.62 -24.65 12.38
N PHE A 37 13.57 -24.56 13.21
CA PHE A 37 12.32 -25.28 12.98
C PHE A 37 11.48 -24.63 11.88
N ASN A 38 11.42 -23.30 11.82
CA ASN A 38 10.70 -22.54 10.80
C ASN A 38 11.34 -22.77 9.41
N ASP A 39 12.67 -22.89 9.35
CA ASP A 39 13.40 -23.27 8.13
C ASP A 39 13.00 -24.66 7.59
N ILE A 40 12.62 -25.58 8.49
CA ILE A 40 12.23 -26.96 8.13
C ILE A 40 10.72 -27.06 7.87
N PHE A 41 9.91 -26.26 8.58
CA PHE A 41 8.45 -26.26 8.50
C PHE A 41 7.89 -24.82 8.43
N PRO A 42 7.98 -24.15 7.26
CA PRO A 42 7.57 -22.75 7.09
C PRO A 42 6.05 -22.53 7.22
N PHE A 43 5.27 -23.60 7.37
CA PHE A 43 3.81 -23.56 7.37
C PHE A 43 3.19 -23.31 8.76
N LEU A 44 3.97 -22.85 9.75
CA LEU A 44 3.44 -22.56 11.08
C LEU A 44 2.57 -21.29 11.05
N PRO A 45 1.32 -21.34 11.57
CA PRO A 45 0.43 -20.18 11.54
C PRO A 45 0.80 -19.16 12.62
N ALA A 46 1.15 -17.93 12.25
CA ALA A 46 1.25 -16.82 13.18
C ALA A 46 -0.14 -16.26 13.57
N ALA A 47 -1.05 -16.20 12.60
CA ALA A 47 -2.45 -15.83 12.82
C ALA A 47 -3.40 -16.50 11.81
N LEU A 48 -4.69 -16.52 12.15
CA LEU A 48 -5.79 -16.87 11.27
C LEU A 48 -6.74 -15.68 11.13
N VAL A 49 -7.02 -15.23 9.91
CA VAL A 49 -7.88 -14.08 9.57
C VAL A 49 -9.00 -14.58 8.67
N ASN A 50 -10.21 -14.80 9.22
CA ASN A 50 -11.34 -15.39 8.48
C ASN A 50 -10.99 -16.71 7.74
N GLY A 51 -10.06 -17.51 8.27
CA GLY A 51 -9.61 -18.76 7.65
C GLY A 51 -8.41 -18.62 6.72
N ARG A 52 -7.97 -17.39 6.41
CA ARG A 52 -6.66 -17.11 5.79
C ARG A 52 -5.57 -17.25 6.84
N VAL A 53 -4.45 -17.84 6.47
CA VAL A 53 -3.32 -18.06 7.37
C VAL A 53 -2.29 -16.96 7.11
N VAL A 54 -1.85 -16.28 8.18
CA VAL A 54 -0.59 -15.53 8.18
C VAL A 54 0.46 -16.47 8.73
N PHE A 55 1.53 -16.71 7.99
CA PHE A 55 2.56 -17.67 8.39
C PHE A 55 3.65 -17.01 9.24
N LEU A 56 4.33 -17.81 10.06
CA LEU A 56 5.40 -17.34 10.93
C LEU A 56 6.63 -16.90 10.14
N ASP A 57 6.96 -17.60 9.05
CA ASP A 57 8.04 -17.22 8.14
C ASP A 57 7.79 -15.85 7.49
N GLU A 58 6.54 -15.51 7.15
CA GLU A 58 6.16 -14.18 6.66
C GLU A 58 6.41 -13.10 7.71
N VAL A 59 6.12 -13.37 8.99
CA VAL A 59 6.42 -12.44 10.09
C VAL A 59 7.92 -12.23 10.21
N ASP A 60 8.70 -13.31 10.18
CA ASP A 60 10.16 -13.26 10.31
C ASP A 60 10.81 -12.51 9.14
N ASP A 61 10.38 -12.78 7.91
CA ASP A 61 10.86 -12.09 6.70
C ASP A 61 10.60 -10.58 6.75
N ARG A 62 9.42 -10.19 7.25
CA ARG A 62 9.06 -8.78 7.41
C ARG A 62 9.83 -8.09 8.51
N LEU A 63 10.00 -8.77 9.63
CA LEU A 63 10.82 -8.27 10.73
C LEU A 63 12.25 -8.04 10.27
N TRP A 64 12.82 -9.00 9.54
CA TRP A 64 14.16 -8.88 8.98
C TRP A 64 14.29 -7.70 8.01
N LEU A 65 13.34 -7.52 7.08
CA LEU A 65 13.35 -6.37 6.16
C LEU A 65 13.24 -5.04 6.90
N HIS A 66 12.41 -4.97 7.93
CA HIS A 66 12.28 -3.79 8.79
C HIS A 66 13.61 -3.47 9.49
N GLU A 67 14.28 -4.48 10.04
CA GLU A 67 15.60 -4.32 10.67
C GLU A 67 16.66 -3.82 9.67
N GLN A 68 16.70 -4.37 8.45
CA GLN A 68 17.64 -3.90 7.42
C GLN A 68 17.38 -2.45 7.02
N ALA A 69 16.11 -2.05 6.87
CA ALA A 69 15.74 -0.67 6.57
C ALA A 69 16.25 0.30 7.65
N VAL A 70 16.06 -0.06 8.93
CA VAL A 70 16.53 0.73 10.08
C VAL A 70 18.06 0.83 10.12
N MET A 71 18.77 -0.24 9.74
CA MET A 71 20.24 -0.28 9.79
C MET A 71 20.92 0.51 8.67
N HIS A 72 20.32 0.56 7.47
CA HIS A 72 20.97 1.12 6.27
C HIS A 72 20.61 2.59 5.95
N GLN A 73 19.62 3.21 6.58
CA GLN A 73 19.36 4.65 6.46
C GLN A 73 18.59 5.23 7.66
N SER A 74 18.92 6.46 8.07
CA SER A 74 18.19 7.28 9.05
C SER A 74 16.83 7.82 8.53
N LEU A 75 16.16 7.08 7.65
CA LEU A 75 14.91 7.48 6.99
C LEU A 75 13.77 6.62 7.54
N ILE A 76 12.95 7.26 8.37
CA ILE A 76 11.55 6.92 8.67
C ILE A 76 11.35 5.46 9.14
N MET A 77 11.66 5.21 10.41
CA MET A 77 10.71 4.73 11.41
C MET A 77 11.44 4.64 12.76
N SER A 78 11.13 5.59 13.64
CA SER A 78 11.36 5.43 15.08
C SER A 78 10.42 4.35 15.59
N ALA A 79 10.74 3.09 15.32
CA ALA A 79 10.14 1.96 16.02
C ALA A 79 11.07 0.75 15.85
N THR A 80 11.60 0.27 16.96
CA THR A 80 11.81 -1.16 17.14
C THR A 80 10.48 -1.86 16.77
N GLY A 81 10.37 -2.31 15.53
CA GLY A 81 9.22 -3.08 15.09
C GLY A 81 9.28 -4.39 15.84
N ASN A 82 8.51 -4.55 16.91
CA ASN A 82 8.46 -5.84 17.57
C ASN A 82 7.62 -6.82 16.71
N GLN A 83 7.80 -8.11 16.95
CA GLN A 83 7.11 -9.17 16.21
C GLN A 83 5.58 -8.96 16.17
N GLN A 84 5.00 -8.41 17.24
CA GLN A 84 3.59 -8.09 17.34
C GLN A 84 3.13 -7.02 16.33
N GLN A 85 3.89 -5.93 16.16
CA GLN A 85 3.57 -4.88 15.19
C GLN A 85 3.62 -5.39 13.74
N ILE A 86 4.60 -6.24 13.43
CA ILE A 86 4.70 -6.89 12.12
C ILE A 86 3.51 -7.83 11.88
N LEU A 87 3.15 -8.63 12.88
CA LEU A 87 1.98 -9.50 12.81
C LEU A 87 0.69 -8.71 12.59
N GLU A 88 0.51 -7.59 13.29
CA GLU A 88 -0.64 -6.69 13.10
C GLU A 88 -0.69 -6.10 11.68
N ALA A 89 0.46 -5.69 11.14
CA ALA A 89 0.55 -5.21 9.76
C ALA A 89 0.19 -6.30 8.73
N LEU A 90 0.62 -7.55 8.95
CA LEU A 90 0.28 -8.68 8.09
C LEU A 90 -1.20 -9.08 8.21
N ILE A 91 -1.78 -9.04 9.40
CA ILE A 91 -3.23 -9.23 9.59
C ILE A 91 -4.01 -8.16 8.82
N ARG A 92 -3.57 -6.90 8.89
CA ARG A 92 -4.17 -5.79 8.13
C ARG A 92 -4.05 -6.03 6.62
N GLN A 93 -2.90 -6.48 6.15
CA GLN A 93 -2.69 -6.86 4.75
C GLN A 93 -3.67 -7.96 4.31
N GLU A 94 -3.87 -9.00 5.12
CA GLU A 94 -4.83 -10.07 4.82
C GLU A 94 -6.27 -9.56 4.74
N ILE A 95 -6.66 -8.62 5.62
CA ILE A 95 -7.96 -7.97 5.57
C ILE A 95 -8.12 -7.19 4.27
N ILE A 96 -7.11 -6.42 3.85
CA ILE A 96 -7.12 -5.67 2.58
C ILE A 96 -7.29 -6.64 1.40
N SER A 97 -6.51 -7.71 1.39
CA SER A 97 -6.57 -8.75 0.35
C SER A 97 -7.97 -9.37 0.26
N ASP A 98 -8.56 -9.76 1.39
CA ASP A 98 -9.91 -10.32 1.46
C ASP A 98 -10.99 -9.33 0.99
N LEU A 99 -10.86 -8.04 1.33
CA LEU A 99 -11.78 -7.00 0.88
C LEU A 99 -11.73 -6.78 -0.64
N LEU A 100 -10.54 -6.83 -1.24
CA LEU A 100 -10.39 -6.75 -2.70
C LEU A 100 -10.99 -7.98 -3.39
N GLU A 101 -10.71 -9.18 -2.88
CA GLU A 101 -11.27 -10.42 -3.42
C GLU A 101 -12.80 -10.46 -3.34
N LYS A 102 -13.40 -10.03 -2.22
CA LYS A 102 -14.86 -9.90 -2.08
C LYS A 102 -15.48 -8.93 -3.09
N ARG A 103 -14.71 -7.99 -3.60
CA ARG A 103 -15.11 -7.04 -4.64
C ARG A 103 -14.79 -7.54 -6.06
N ASN A 104 -14.22 -8.74 -6.19
CA ASN A 104 -13.71 -9.31 -7.43
C ASN A 104 -12.61 -8.44 -8.09
N ILE A 105 -11.79 -7.78 -7.27
CA ILE A 105 -10.68 -6.95 -7.73
C ILE A 105 -9.38 -7.77 -7.59
N GLY A 106 -8.85 -8.22 -8.72
CA GLY A 106 -7.54 -8.88 -8.79
C GLY A 106 -6.48 -7.91 -9.30
N ILE A 107 -5.23 -8.07 -8.84
CA ILE A 107 -4.08 -7.31 -9.36
C ILE A 107 -3.47 -8.07 -10.53
N LEU A 108 -3.50 -7.45 -11.71
CA LEU A 108 -2.85 -7.99 -12.89
C LEU A 108 -1.34 -7.82 -12.79
N SER A 109 -0.58 -8.76 -13.36
CA SER A 109 0.89 -8.67 -13.41
C SER A 109 1.36 -7.38 -14.07
N ALA A 110 0.69 -6.96 -15.15
CA ALA A 110 0.99 -5.71 -15.84
C ALA A 110 0.81 -4.46 -14.96
N GLU A 111 -0.22 -4.44 -14.11
CA GLU A 111 -0.47 -3.32 -13.18
C GLU A 111 0.61 -3.25 -12.10
N LEU A 112 1.05 -4.40 -11.58
CA LEU A 112 2.13 -4.47 -10.61
C LEU A 112 3.46 -4.00 -11.21
N GLU A 113 3.76 -4.37 -12.45
CA GLU A 113 4.97 -3.93 -13.14
C GLU A 113 4.96 -2.43 -13.47
N GLU A 114 3.81 -1.88 -13.91
CA GLU A 114 3.67 -0.43 -14.13
C GLU A 114 3.89 0.32 -12.82
N TYR A 115 3.25 -0.16 -11.73
CA TYR A 115 3.38 0.46 -10.42
C TYR A 115 4.82 0.41 -9.89
N TYR A 116 5.48 -0.74 -10.03
CA TYR A 116 6.87 -0.91 -9.64
C TYR A 116 7.81 0.00 -10.45
N THR A 117 7.60 0.10 -11.76
CA THR A 117 8.39 0.98 -12.64
C THR A 117 8.25 2.44 -12.22
N HIS A 118 7.03 2.87 -11.88
CA HIS A 118 6.78 4.23 -11.39
C HIS A 118 7.41 4.48 -10.02
N LEU A 119 7.39 3.50 -9.11
CA LEU A 119 8.10 3.62 -7.84
C LEU A 119 9.61 3.82 -8.08
N LYS A 120 10.22 3.05 -8.97
CA LYS A 120 11.66 3.17 -9.29
C LYS A 120 12.03 4.54 -9.84
N SER A 121 11.17 5.15 -10.67
CA SER A 121 11.47 6.46 -11.25
C SER A 121 11.57 7.59 -10.23
N ASN A 122 11.01 7.40 -9.03
CA ASN A 122 11.09 8.40 -7.94
C ASN A 122 12.42 8.33 -7.17
N PHE A 123 13.26 7.33 -7.43
CA PHE A 123 14.56 7.19 -6.79
C PHE A 123 15.69 7.44 -7.79
N THR A 124 16.76 8.07 -7.32
CA THR A 124 17.99 8.22 -8.10
C THR A 124 18.85 6.98 -7.93
N GLY A 125 19.21 6.30 -9.02
CA GLY A 125 20.12 5.16 -8.99
C GLY A 125 19.52 3.86 -9.55
N ASP A 126 20.26 2.77 -9.41
CA ASP A 126 19.79 1.44 -9.80
C ASP A 126 19.10 0.78 -8.62
N VAL A 127 17.82 1.11 -8.42
CA VAL A 127 16.99 0.59 -7.33
C VAL A 127 17.03 -0.94 -7.27
N GLY A 128 17.13 -1.63 -8.41
CA GLY A 128 17.22 -3.09 -8.44
C GLY A 128 18.50 -3.60 -7.80
N LYS A 129 19.65 -2.94 -8.05
CA LYS A 129 20.91 -3.26 -7.38
C LYS A 129 20.89 -2.90 -5.90
N GLU A 130 20.36 -1.74 -5.55
CA GLU A 130 20.26 -1.32 -4.14
C GLU A 130 19.38 -2.28 -3.34
N ILE A 131 18.27 -2.77 -3.91
CA ILE A 131 17.43 -3.81 -3.28
C ILE A 131 18.25 -5.05 -2.93
N VAL A 132 19.06 -5.54 -3.87
CA VAL A 132 19.87 -6.75 -3.69
C VAL A 132 21.03 -6.51 -2.72
N GLU A 133 21.69 -5.35 -2.81
CA GLU A 133 22.87 -5.02 -2.02
C GLU A 133 22.53 -4.68 -0.57
N VAL A 134 21.42 -3.98 -0.33
CA VAL A 134 20.99 -3.51 0.99
C VAL A 134 20.06 -4.52 1.67
N PHE A 135 19.07 -5.02 0.94
CA PHE A 135 18.03 -5.88 1.51
C PHE A 135 18.25 -7.35 1.19
N HIS A 136 19.37 -7.77 0.57
CA HIS A 136 19.71 -9.17 0.25
C HIS A 136 18.56 -10.06 -0.27
N ILE A 137 17.57 -9.46 -0.94
CA ILE A 137 16.42 -10.13 -1.53
C ILE A 137 16.37 -9.88 -3.03
N SER A 138 15.75 -10.79 -3.76
CA SER A 138 15.53 -10.59 -5.20
C SER A 138 14.50 -9.48 -5.45
N GLU A 139 14.59 -8.87 -6.63
CA GLU A 139 13.60 -7.89 -7.11
C GLU A 139 12.18 -8.47 -7.10
N GLU A 140 12.02 -9.74 -7.48
CA GLU A 140 10.73 -10.44 -7.42
C GLU A 140 10.22 -10.62 -5.98
N ARG A 141 11.11 -10.94 -5.03
CA ARG A 141 10.72 -11.02 -3.61
C ARG A 141 10.34 -9.65 -3.07
N PHE A 142 11.05 -8.59 -3.46
CA PHE A 142 10.71 -7.21 -3.11
C PHE A 142 9.35 -6.81 -3.65
N LYS A 143 9.01 -7.17 -4.90
CA LYS A 143 7.69 -6.92 -5.47
C LYS A 143 6.59 -7.61 -4.67
N VAL A 144 6.80 -8.87 -4.26
CA VAL A 144 5.81 -9.64 -3.48
C VAL A 144 5.62 -9.07 -2.08
N LEU A 145 6.71 -8.71 -1.40
CA LEU A 145 6.65 -8.25 -0.02
C LEU A 145 6.27 -6.76 0.05
N ILE A 146 6.90 -5.88 -0.70
CA ILE A 146 6.71 -4.43 -0.51
C ILE A 146 5.70 -3.87 -1.50
N VAL A 147 5.91 -4.11 -2.78
CA VAL A 147 5.19 -3.40 -3.84
C VAL A 147 3.74 -3.84 -3.96
N ARG A 148 3.47 -5.15 -3.91
CA ARG A 148 2.12 -5.70 -4.05
C ARG A 148 1.20 -5.27 -2.91
N PRO A 149 1.59 -5.36 -1.62
CA PRO A 149 0.72 -4.92 -0.52
C PRO A 149 0.40 -3.43 -0.56
N ASP A 150 1.39 -2.59 -0.89
CA ASP A 150 1.18 -1.16 -1.06
C ASP A 150 0.24 -0.86 -2.23
N LEU A 151 0.38 -1.58 -3.36
CA LEU A 151 -0.55 -1.49 -4.48
C LEU A 151 -1.97 -1.95 -4.10
N GLN A 152 -2.13 -3.05 -3.36
CA GLN A 152 -3.42 -3.52 -2.85
C GLN A 152 -4.10 -2.44 -2.01
N GLU A 153 -3.36 -1.83 -1.09
CA GLU A 153 -3.87 -0.75 -0.26
C GLU A 153 -4.33 0.44 -1.10
N LYS A 154 -3.51 0.89 -2.05
CA LYS A 154 -3.85 1.99 -2.96
C LYS A 154 -5.08 1.71 -3.81
N ILE A 155 -5.22 0.49 -4.33
CA ILE A 155 -6.40 0.07 -5.11
C ILE A 155 -7.64 0.07 -4.21
N LEU A 156 -7.56 -0.46 -2.99
CA LEU A 156 -8.70 -0.48 -2.08
C LEU A 156 -9.12 0.93 -1.67
N LYS A 157 -8.15 1.81 -1.38
CA LYS A 157 -8.38 3.24 -1.13
C LYS A 157 -9.10 3.91 -2.30
N LEU A 158 -8.61 3.70 -3.52
CA LEU A 158 -9.22 4.25 -4.73
C LEU A 158 -10.66 3.75 -4.92
N GLU A 159 -10.90 2.47 -4.68
CA GLU A 159 -12.23 1.86 -4.78
C GLU A 159 -13.20 2.46 -3.76
N ILE A 160 -12.77 2.60 -2.51
CA ILE A 160 -13.57 3.23 -1.45
C ILE A 160 -13.92 4.67 -1.84
N ASN A 161 -12.93 5.44 -2.28
CA ASN A 161 -13.13 6.84 -2.65
C ASN A 161 -14.03 6.98 -3.89
N SER A 162 -13.96 6.03 -4.84
CA SER A 162 -14.75 6.05 -6.08
C SER A 162 -16.22 5.68 -5.86
N GLN A 163 -16.49 4.74 -4.96
CA GLN A 163 -17.86 4.37 -4.59
C GLN A 163 -18.55 5.43 -3.72
N ALA A 164 -17.77 6.36 -3.17
CA ALA A 164 -18.19 7.41 -2.25
C ALA A 164 -18.88 8.60 -2.95
N SER A 165 -19.77 8.34 -3.92
CA SER A 165 -20.64 9.36 -4.53
C SER A 165 -21.61 10.05 -3.54
N GLY A 166 -21.67 9.58 -2.29
CA GLY A 166 -22.33 10.24 -1.16
C GLY A 166 -21.39 10.62 0.00
N ASP A 167 -20.08 10.52 -0.19
CA ASP A 167 -19.11 11.00 0.80
C ASP A 167 -19.10 12.53 0.87
N LYS A 168 -18.89 13.05 2.08
CA LYS A 168 -18.90 14.48 2.35
C LYS A 168 -17.76 15.19 1.61
N GLY A 169 -16.60 14.55 1.45
CA GLY A 169 -15.46 15.06 0.72
C GLY A 169 -15.75 15.18 -0.77
N TYR A 170 -16.33 14.15 -1.38
CA TYR A 170 -16.70 14.17 -2.80
C TYR A 170 -17.73 15.27 -3.11
N GLU A 171 -18.78 15.38 -2.28
CA GLU A 171 -19.80 16.42 -2.44
C GLU A 171 -19.23 17.83 -2.20
N ARG A 172 -18.25 17.99 -1.32
CA ARG A 172 -17.51 19.25 -1.15
C ARG A 172 -16.69 19.58 -2.40
N ALA A 173 -15.97 18.61 -2.97
CA ALA A 173 -15.24 18.81 -4.22
C ALA A 173 -16.18 19.22 -5.37
N ARG A 174 -17.35 18.59 -5.50
CA ARG A 174 -18.36 18.96 -6.50
C ARG A 174 -18.89 20.38 -6.31
N LYS A 175 -19.13 20.81 -5.07
CA LYS A 175 -19.53 22.19 -4.77
C LYS A 175 -18.44 23.19 -5.17
N ILE A 176 -17.17 22.90 -4.86
CA ILE A 176 -16.05 23.75 -5.27
C ILE A 176 -15.97 23.83 -6.80
N LYS A 177 -16.11 22.71 -7.51
CA LYS A 177 -16.13 22.70 -8.97
C LYS A 177 -17.27 23.56 -9.54
N THR A 178 -18.42 23.56 -8.88
CA THR A 178 -19.56 24.44 -9.26
C THR A 178 -19.19 25.91 -9.09
N LEU A 179 -18.58 26.30 -7.96
CA LEU A 179 -18.12 27.67 -7.73
C LEU A 179 -17.09 28.14 -8.77
N LEU A 180 -16.16 27.25 -9.16
CA LEU A 180 -15.19 27.52 -10.23
C LEU A 180 -15.89 27.78 -11.57
N ASN A 181 -16.90 26.98 -11.92
CA ASN A 181 -17.69 27.17 -13.13
C ASN A 181 -18.53 28.46 -13.10
N GLU A 182 -18.91 28.93 -11.91
CA GLU A 182 -19.60 30.22 -11.67
C GLU A 182 -18.65 31.44 -11.68
N GLY A 183 -17.35 31.21 -11.86
CA GLY A 183 -16.34 32.26 -12.04
C GLY A 183 -15.47 32.55 -10.81
N MET A 184 -15.54 31.73 -9.75
CA MET A 184 -14.58 31.84 -8.64
C MET A 184 -13.15 31.58 -9.13
N SER A 185 -12.19 32.38 -8.66
CA SER A 185 -10.77 32.17 -8.97
C SER A 185 -10.27 30.83 -8.41
N PHE A 186 -9.51 30.09 -9.23
CA PHE A 186 -8.90 28.83 -8.78
C PHE A 186 -7.96 29.02 -7.60
N VAL A 187 -7.16 30.09 -7.61
CA VAL A 187 -6.21 30.42 -6.54
C VAL A 187 -6.94 30.70 -5.23
N GLU A 188 -8.08 31.42 -5.29
CA GLU A 188 -8.90 31.67 -4.12
C GLU A 188 -9.53 30.37 -3.60
N ALA A 189 -10.10 29.56 -4.50
CA ALA A 189 -10.69 28.29 -4.14
C ALA A 189 -9.67 27.33 -3.52
N ALA A 190 -8.45 27.26 -4.06
CA ALA A 190 -7.35 26.50 -3.48
C ALA A 190 -7.02 26.99 -2.07
N ARG A 191 -6.86 28.30 -1.88
CA ARG A 191 -6.53 28.89 -0.58
C ARG A 191 -7.61 28.65 0.48
N PHE A 192 -8.88 28.72 0.12
CA PHE A 192 -10.00 28.59 1.07
C PHE A 192 -10.43 27.16 1.31
N TYR A 193 -10.38 26.30 0.29
CA TYR A 193 -11.00 24.98 0.35
C TYR A 193 -10.04 23.81 0.26
N SER A 194 -8.83 23.99 -0.29
CA SER A 194 -7.87 22.89 -0.39
C SER A 194 -7.37 22.48 1.00
N GLU A 195 -7.25 21.17 1.19
CA GLU A 195 -6.71 20.53 2.38
C GLU A 195 -5.24 20.14 2.21
N ASP A 196 -4.63 20.46 1.05
CA ASP A 196 -3.20 20.35 0.85
C ASP A 196 -2.47 21.58 1.43
N GLU A 197 -1.97 21.44 2.65
CA GLU A 197 -1.21 22.49 3.35
C GLU A 197 0.06 22.91 2.60
N SER A 198 0.63 22.05 1.74
CA SER A 198 1.89 22.32 1.05
C SER A 198 1.73 23.33 -0.10
N SER A 199 0.60 23.30 -0.80
CA SER A 199 0.37 24.13 -2.00
C SER A 199 -0.77 25.13 -1.84
N LYS A 200 -1.71 24.97 -0.89
CA LYS A 200 -2.92 25.83 -0.81
C LYS A 200 -2.60 27.31 -0.65
N TYR A 201 -1.50 27.66 0.05
CA TYR A 201 -1.08 29.04 0.22
C TYR A 201 -0.38 29.63 -1.01
N ASN A 202 0.04 28.77 -1.95
CA ASN A 202 0.59 29.14 -3.26
C ASN A 202 -0.43 28.88 -4.40
N GLY A 203 -1.73 29.03 -4.10
CA GLY A 203 -2.79 28.85 -5.11
C GLY A 203 -2.95 27.43 -5.63
N GLY A 204 -2.45 26.43 -4.90
CA GLY A 204 -2.49 25.04 -5.31
C GLY A 204 -1.39 24.63 -6.29
N ASP A 205 -0.38 25.46 -6.52
CA ASP A 205 0.71 25.18 -7.48
C ASP A 205 1.54 23.97 -7.06
N LEU A 206 1.57 22.98 -7.94
CA LEU A 206 2.35 21.75 -7.81
C LEU A 206 3.64 21.80 -8.65
N GLY A 207 3.84 22.83 -9.47
CA GLY A 207 4.97 22.94 -10.39
C GLY A 207 4.78 22.18 -11.69
N PHE A 208 5.91 21.85 -12.34
CA PHE A 208 5.95 21.19 -13.64
C PHE A 208 6.04 19.69 -13.51
N PHE A 209 5.30 18.99 -14.36
CA PHE A 209 5.33 17.54 -14.48
C PHE A 209 5.48 17.10 -15.92
N THR A 210 6.24 16.03 -16.14
CA THR A 210 6.19 15.24 -17.37
C THR A 210 5.18 14.10 -17.24
N ARG A 211 4.71 13.58 -18.38
CA ARG A 211 3.73 12.47 -18.39
C ARG A 211 4.26 11.19 -17.75
N THR A 212 5.59 11.03 -17.69
CA THR A 212 6.29 9.89 -17.11
C THR A 212 6.46 9.98 -15.60
N GLU A 213 6.51 11.19 -15.04
CA GLU A 213 6.73 11.43 -13.60
C GLU A 213 5.44 11.42 -12.77
N VAL A 214 4.27 11.49 -13.41
CA VAL A 214 3.00 11.57 -12.70
C VAL A 214 2.40 10.20 -12.37
N ASN A 215 1.72 10.15 -11.23
CA ASN A 215 0.86 9.01 -10.88
C ASN A 215 -0.22 8.77 -11.96
N PRO A 216 -0.67 7.52 -12.17
CA PRO A 216 -1.66 7.18 -13.19
C PRO A 216 -2.96 8.02 -13.15
N TRP A 217 -3.46 8.34 -11.96
CA TRP A 217 -4.68 9.15 -11.79
C TRP A 217 -4.50 10.61 -12.24
N LEU A 218 -3.27 11.12 -12.26
CA LEU A 218 -2.92 12.49 -12.66
C LEU A 218 -2.64 12.61 -14.18
N LYS A 219 -2.43 11.48 -14.88
CA LYS A 219 -2.18 11.45 -16.33
C LYS A 219 -3.28 12.15 -17.15
N ARG A 220 -4.54 12.16 -16.68
CA ARG A 220 -5.65 12.88 -17.34
C ARG A 220 -5.46 14.40 -17.40
N ALA A 221 -4.59 14.95 -16.55
CA ALA A 221 -4.29 16.38 -16.58
C ALA A 221 -3.60 16.81 -17.89
N PHE A 222 -2.87 15.91 -18.55
CA PHE A 222 -2.22 16.17 -19.84
C PHE A 222 -3.22 16.36 -20.97
N ASP A 223 -4.42 15.80 -20.84
CA ASP A 223 -5.49 15.89 -21.84
C ASP A 223 -6.30 17.20 -21.73
N LEU A 224 -6.13 17.97 -20.65
CA LEU A 224 -6.84 19.24 -20.42
C LEU A 224 -6.27 20.36 -21.30
N THR A 225 -7.10 21.31 -21.74
CA THR A 225 -6.59 22.51 -22.41
C THR A 225 -5.94 23.46 -21.39
N ALA A 226 -4.98 24.28 -21.82
CA ALA A 226 -4.40 25.29 -20.95
C ALA A 226 -5.49 26.22 -20.40
N SER A 227 -5.35 26.61 -19.12
CA SER A 227 -6.32 27.38 -18.34
C SER A 227 -7.70 26.73 -18.15
N SER A 228 -7.86 25.43 -18.46
CA SER A 228 -9.09 24.69 -18.14
C SER A 228 -8.97 23.94 -16.81
N THR A 229 -10.12 23.78 -16.15
CA THR A 229 -10.23 23.01 -14.91
C THR A 229 -10.83 21.64 -15.18
N SER A 230 -10.29 20.59 -14.56
CA SER A 230 -10.80 19.22 -14.68
C SER A 230 -12.15 19.02 -14.00
N ASP A 231 -12.83 17.92 -14.29
CA ASP A 231 -13.82 17.35 -13.37
C ASP A 231 -13.15 16.88 -12.07
N VAL A 232 -13.95 16.47 -11.08
CA VAL A 232 -13.43 15.87 -9.84
C VAL A 232 -12.75 14.54 -10.16
N ILE A 233 -11.45 14.48 -9.94
CA ILE A 233 -10.61 13.28 -10.13
C ILE A 233 -10.47 12.58 -8.77
N VAL A 234 -10.66 11.27 -8.75
CA VAL A 234 -10.50 10.44 -7.55
C VAL A 234 -9.09 9.85 -7.54
N SER A 235 -8.44 9.93 -6.37
CA SER A 235 -7.16 9.28 -6.07
C SER A 235 -7.29 8.41 -4.79
N PRO A 236 -6.27 7.61 -4.43
CA PRO A 236 -6.24 6.90 -3.15
C PRO A 236 -6.37 7.83 -1.93
N ASP A 237 -5.88 9.06 -2.02
CA ASP A 237 -5.85 10.01 -0.90
C ASP A 237 -7.11 10.88 -0.81
N GLY A 238 -7.91 10.94 -1.89
CA GLY A 238 -9.16 11.68 -1.90
C GLY A 238 -9.53 12.21 -3.28
N TYR A 239 -9.89 13.49 -3.33
CA TYR A 239 -10.52 14.13 -4.47
C TYR A 239 -9.73 15.34 -4.90
N HIS A 240 -9.55 15.48 -6.21
CA HIS A 240 -8.72 16.51 -6.82
C HIS A 240 -9.50 17.25 -7.89
N ILE A 241 -9.37 18.58 -7.92
CA ILE A 241 -9.71 19.40 -9.08
C ILE A 241 -8.41 20.00 -9.57
N LEU A 242 -8.11 19.78 -10.84
CA LEU A 242 -6.84 20.20 -11.45
C LEU A 242 -7.06 21.38 -12.38
N MET A 243 -6.03 22.19 -12.54
CA MET A 243 -5.96 23.22 -13.57
C MET A 243 -4.58 23.20 -14.21
N VAL A 244 -4.54 23.16 -15.55
CA VAL A 244 -3.28 23.33 -16.29
C VAL A 244 -3.03 24.81 -16.48
N THR A 245 -2.00 25.36 -15.86
CA THR A 245 -1.65 26.79 -16.00
C THR A 245 -0.76 27.04 -17.21
N ASN A 246 0.08 26.06 -17.58
CA ASN A 246 0.99 26.16 -18.71
C ASN A 246 1.20 24.80 -19.36
N LYS A 247 1.42 24.78 -20.68
CA LYS A 247 1.91 23.63 -21.43
C LYS A 247 3.17 24.05 -22.17
N ASP A 248 4.28 23.43 -21.82
CA ASP A 248 5.51 23.56 -22.59
C ASP A 248 5.45 22.58 -23.76
N GLU A 249 5.17 23.12 -24.95
CA GLU A 249 5.10 22.36 -26.20
C GLU A 249 6.50 22.03 -26.77
N ALA A 250 7.58 22.50 -26.13
CA ALA A 250 8.94 22.21 -26.56
C ALA A 250 9.41 20.83 -26.06
N GLY A 251 9.15 19.79 -26.86
CA GLY A 251 9.89 18.52 -26.87
C GLY A 251 9.56 17.49 -25.77
N GLU A 252 9.24 17.92 -24.55
CA GLU A 252 9.09 17.03 -23.38
C GLU A 252 7.64 16.96 -22.81
N GLU A 253 6.65 17.52 -23.51
CA GLU A 253 5.23 17.61 -23.09
C GLU A 253 5.06 17.93 -21.59
N LYS A 254 5.74 18.97 -21.10
CA LYS A 254 5.63 19.36 -19.68
C LYS A 254 4.39 20.20 -19.45
N ILE A 255 3.69 19.93 -18.35
CA ILE A 255 2.55 20.75 -17.93
C ILE A 255 2.80 21.32 -16.54
N GLN A 256 2.40 22.56 -16.34
CA GLN A 256 2.34 23.16 -15.00
C GLN A 256 0.93 22.97 -14.44
N LEU A 257 0.84 22.44 -13.22
CA LEU A 257 -0.42 22.10 -12.58
C LEU A 257 -0.67 22.90 -11.31
N GLN A 258 -1.92 23.31 -11.16
CA GLN A 258 -2.49 23.67 -9.86
C GLN A 258 -3.54 22.63 -9.48
N HIS A 259 -3.71 22.40 -8.17
CA HIS A 259 -4.75 21.53 -7.66
C HIS A 259 -5.51 22.10 -6.46
N ILE A 260 -6.74 21.61 -6.31
CA ILE A 260 -7.52 21.71 -5.07
C ILE A 260 -7.72 20.29 -4.59
N PHE A 261 -7.18 19.97 -3.42
CA PHE A 261 -7.27 18.66 -2.81
C PHE A 261 -8.29 18.65 -1.67
N ILE A 262 -9.16 17.64 -1.65
CA ILE A 262 -10.07 17.35 -0.56
C ILE A 262 -9.82 15.91 -0.13
N ARG A 263 -9.54 15.69 1.16
CA ARG A 263 -9.24 14.37 1.70
C ARG A 263 -10.43 13.43 1.54
N GLY A 264 -10.13 12.19 1.19
CA GLY A 264 -11.12 11.10 1.20
C GLY A 264 -11.49 10.67 2.62
N PRO A 265 -12.36 9.67 2.75
CA PRO A 265 -12.63 8.98 4.02
C PRO A 265 -11.34 8.53 4.72
N ASP A 266 -11.37 8.53 6.06
CA ASP A 266 -10.28 7.97 6.86
C ASP A 266 -10.18 6.45 6.61
N PHE A 267 -9.09 6.06 5.96
CA PHE A 267 -8.86 4.67 5.57
C PHE A 267 -8.53 3.78 6.77
N GLU A 268 -7.82 4.29 7.77
CA GLU A 268 -7.51 3.51 8.98
C GLU A 268 -8.79 3.28 9.78
N GLU A 269 -9.63 4.32 9.95
CA GLU A 269 -10.95 4.15 10.58
C GLU A 269 -11.83 3.15 9.83
N TYR A 270 -11.79 3.19 8.48
CA TYR A 270 -12.48 2.20 7.64
C TYR A 270 -11.95 0.78 7.93
N LEU A 271 -10.64 0.57 7.93
CA LEU A 271 -10.04 -0.74 8.16
C LEU A 271 -10.31 -1.26 9.58
N GLU A 272 -10.20 -0.43 10.61
CA GLU A 272 -10.55 -0.81 11.98
C GLU A 272 -12.01 -1.27 12.10
N ARG A 273 -12.92 -0.57 11.41
CA ARG A 273 -14.33 -0.96 11.35
C ARG A 273 -14.51 -2.29 10.62
N GLN A 274 -13.80 -2.51 9.52
CA GLN A 274 -13.82 -3.81 8.83
C GLN A 274 -13.27 -4.90 9.73
N GLN A 275 -12.12 -4.70 10.38
CA GLN A 275 -11.44 -5.66 11.24
C GLN A 275 -12.35 -6.21 12.35
N LYS A 276 -13.24 -5.39 12.93
CA LYS A 276 -14.23 -5.84 13.92
C LYS A 276 -15.19 -6.93 13.42
N SER A 277 -15.36 -7.05 12.10
CA SER A 277 -16.17 -8.11 11.47
C SER A 277 -15.37 -9.38 11.16
N TYR A 278 -14.04 -9.36 11.30
CA TYR A 278 -13.18 -10.51 11.02
C TYR A 278 -12.99 -11.36 12.27
N ARG A 279 -13.02 -12.68 12.08
CA ARG A 279 -12.64 -13.66 13.10
C ARG A 279 -11.12 -13.83 13.05
N ILE A 280 -10.43 -13.21 14.01
CA ILE A 280 -8.96 -13.20 14.09
C ILE A 280 -8.49 -14.04 15.29
N TYR A 281 -7.55 -14.96 15.05
CA TYR A 281 -6.83 -15.67 16.09
C TYR A 281 -5.34 -15.43 15.91
N THR A 282 -4.65 -14.98 16.94
CA THR A 282 -3.18 -14.89 16.96
C THR A 282 -2.60 -16.02 17.80
N PHE A 283 -1.50 -16.59 17.33
CA PHE A 283 -0.83 -17.71 18.01
C PHE A 283 0.50 -17.31 18.62
N VAL A 284 1.12 -16.25 18.10
CA VAL A 284 2.39 -15.69 18.56
C VAL A 284 2.10 -14.51 19.50
N LYS A 285 2.95 -14.33 20.52
CA LYS A 285 2.87 -13.24 21.52
C LYS A 285 4.14 -12.41 21.52
#